data_AF-A0A7S2AY91-F1
#
_entry.id   AF-A0A7S2AY91-F1
#
_cell.length_a   1.000
_cell.length_b   1.000
_cell.length_c   1.000
_cell.angle_alpha   90.00
_cell.angle_beta   90.00
_cell.angle_gamma   90.00
#
_symmetry.space_group_name_H-M   'P 1'
#
loop_
_entity.id
_entity.type
_entity.pdbx_description
1 polymer ?
#
loop_
_entity_poly.entity_id
_entity_poly.type
_entity_poly.pdbx_seq_one_letter_code
_entity_poly.pdbx_strand_id
1 'polypeptide(L)'
;GVADIESEDFGAAFEGHDHIYGVDLQGRPIVLSCFGTMDVEDVFGDADRFLRWRVQLMERAIKRLQPWKQGSPETLMQIHDYKDCVVIGKDKRISEAVKVFTACMSNNYPEMKGQTVFINFPWIFGALFAALAVFIPDKTKSKFVMLGPTDPSRGELLDFVPPHYLPQRYGGLLADDRAAAEAAAGELVAAERIVMGARSCETRTVDVPAGGLVRFVIRVLAHGVKVTYTANGETYDGSSGEPVGATEGAADAEGACMISAESGVVQREVAVAKGGTVVFTFDNSFSLFTVGKTVVFGAEAC
;
A
#
# COMPACT_ATOMS: atom_id res chain seq x y z
N GLY A 1 23.77 -23.05 4.44
CA GLY A 1 23.78 -22.62 3.03
C GLY A 1 22.57 -21.72 2.77
N VAL A 2 22.38 -21.13 1.57
CA VAL A 2 21.24 -20.21 1.33
C VAL A 2 19.88 -20.89 1.55
N ALA A 3 19.73 -22.17 1.21
CA ALA A 3 18.49 -22.92 1.50
C ALA A 3 18.20 -23.08 3.01
N ASP A 4 19.24 -23.04 3.85
CA ASP A 4 19.16 -23.21 5.31
C ASP A 4 18.70 -21.92 5.99
N ILE A 5 19.17 -20.76 5.50
CA ILE A 5 18.78 -19.45 6.05
C ILE A 5 17.33 -19.09 5.72
N GLU A 6 16.73 -19.66 4.68
CA GLU A 6 15.37 -19.34 4.24
C GLU A 6 14.27 -19.98 5.06
N SER A 7 14.54 -21.16 5.62
CA SER A 7 13.62 -21.90 6.48
C SER A 7 13.93 -21.70 7.97
N GLU A 8 14.97 -20.93 8.28
CA GLU A 8 15.38 -20.65 9.66
C GLU A 8 14.26 -19.94 10.43
N ASP A 9 13.96 -20.46 11.60
CA ASP A 9 13.03 -19.88 12.56
C ASP A 9 13.81 -19.03 13.57
N PHE A 10 13.47 -17.75 13.66
CA PHE A 10 14.09 -16.80 14.58
C PHE A 10 13.27 -16.59 15.86
N GLY A 11 12.10 -17.20 15.97
CA GLY A 11 11.17 -17.11 17.09
C GLY A 11 10.19 -15.95 17.00
N ALA A 12 9.23 -15.95 17.93
CA ALA A 12 8.08 -15.04 17.94
C ALA A 12 8.43 -13.55 17.96
N ALA A 13 9.61 -13.18 18.48
CA ALA A 13 10.07 -11.79 18.53
C ALA A 13 10.27 -11.14 17.15
N PHE A 14 10.38 -11.94 16.08
CA PHE A 14 10.59 -11.46 14.70
C PHE A 14 9.34 -11.60 13.82
N GLU A 15 8.27 -12.22 14.34
CA GLU A 15 7.05 -12.48 13.57
C GLU A 15 6.25 -11.20 13.34
N GLY A 16 5.70 -11.05 12.13
CA GLY A 16 4.81 -9.93 11.79
C GLY A 16 5.51 -8.57 11.61
N HIS A 17 6.84 -8.52 11.70
CA HIS A 17 7.60 -7.30 11.49
C HIS A 17 7.95 -7.00 10.03
N ASP A 18 8.08 -8.03 9.19
CA ASP A 18 8.42 -7.87 7.79
C ASP A 18 7.43 -8.59 6.87
N HIS A 19 7.09 -7.95 5.76
CA HIS A 19 6.17 -8.46 4.77
C HIS A 19 6.72 -8.25 3.36
N ILE A 20 6.63 -9.29 2.52
CA ILE A 20 6.95 -9.23 1.10
C ILE A 20 5.68 -9.54 0.31
N TYR A 21 5.21 -8.58 -0.47
CA TYR A 21 3.97 -8.71 -1.22
C TYR A 21 3.96 -7.78 -2.42
N GLY A 22 3.05 -8.06 -3.37
CA GLY A 22 2.75 -7.17 -4.49
C GLY A 22 3.95 -6.63 -5.26
N VAL A 23 3.72 -5.55 -5.99
CA VAL A 23 4.74 -4.78 -6.68
C VAL A 23 4.42 -3.29 -6.64
N ASP A 24 5.44 -2.45 -6.69
CA ASP A 24 5.28 -1.00 -6.74
C ASP A 24 4.94 -0.50 -8.16
N LEU A 25 4.83 0.82 -8.35
CA LEU A 25 4.51 1.42 -9.65
C LEU A 25 5.59 1.16 -10.73
N GLN A 26 6.78 0.70 -10.35
CA GLN A 26 7.89 0.32 -11.25
C GLN A 26 7.99 -1.20 -11.40
N GLY A 27 7.03 -1.96 -10.86
CA GLY A 27 7.01 -3.43 -10.89
C GLY A 27 7.92 -4.10 -9.87
N ARG A 28 8.57 -3.34 -8.96
CA ARG A 28 9.52 -3.86 -7.98
C ARG A 28 8.77 -4.55 -6.83
N PRO A 29 9.20 -5.74 -6.36
CA PRO A 29 8.62 -6.34 -5.17
C PRO A 29 8.67 -5.39 -3.97
N ILE A 30 7.56 -5.30 -3.22
CA ILE A 30 7.46 -4.44 -2.04
C ILE A 30 7.91 -5.22 -0.81
N VAL A 31 8.76 -4.61 -0.01
CA VAL A 31 9.19 -5.07 1.31
C VAL A 31 8.78 -4.03 2.35
N LEU A 32 7.79 -4.35 3.18
CA LEU A 32 7.34 -3.51 4.29
C LEU A 32 7.95 -4.02 5.60
N SER A 33 8.67 -3.15 6.31
CA SER A 33 9.26 -3.43 7.63
C SER A 33 8.63 -2.50 8.68
N CYS A 34 8.00 -3.06 9.72
CA CYS A 34 7.36 -2.34 10.83
C CYS A 34 8.17 -2.48 12.12
N PHE A 35 8.82 -1.40 12.56
CA PHE A 35 9.75 -1.40 13.69
C PHE A 35 9.12 -1.02 15.04
N GLY A 36 7.88 -0.52 15.05
CA GLY A 36 7.24 0.07 16.22
C GLY A 36 7.10 -0.85 17.44
N THR A 37 6.79 -2.12 17.20
CA THR A 37 6.45 -3.10 18.24
C THR A 37 7.59 -4.04 18.60
N MET A 38 8.80 -3.80 18.10
CA MET A 38 9.95 -4.65 18.38
C MET A 38 10.42 -4.50 19.83
N ASP A 39 10.55 -5.62 20.54
CA ASP A 39 11.27 -5.62 21.80
C ASP A 39 12.78 -5.50 21.55
N VAL A 40 13.44 -4.58 22.26
CA VAL A 40 14.84 -4.28 21.99
C VAL A 40 15.77 -5.42 22.43
N GLU A 41 15.49 -6.03 23.57
CA GLU A 41 16.29 -7.12 24.12
C GLU A 41 16.18 -8.33 23.21
N ASP A 42 14.97 -8.71 22.85
CA ASP A 42 14.73 -9.91 22.06
C ASP A 42 15.19 -9.71 20.61
N VAL A 43 15.00 -8.54 20.00
CA VAL A 43 15.38 -8.35 18.59
C VAL A 43 16.85 -7.99 18.42
N PHE A 44 17.42 -7.17 19.30
CA PHE A 44 18.78 -6.61 19.15
C PHE A 44 19.79 -7.09 20.19
N GLY A 45 19.40 -7.93 21.15
CA GLY A 45 20.31 -8.54 22.14
C GLY A 45 21.32 -9.51 21.52
N ASP A 46 20.97 -10.11 20.38
CA ASP A 46 21.85 -10.95 19.57
C ASP A 46 21.98 -10.37 18.15
N ALA A 47 23.12 -9.73 17.89
CA ALA A 47 23.40 -9.07 16.62
C ALA A 47 23.51 -10.05 15.44
N ASP A 48 23.99 -11.27 15.67
CA ASP A 48 24.12 -12.30 14.62
C ASP A 48 22.74 -12.84 14.26
N ARG A 49 21.88 -13.10 15.25
CA ARG A 49 20.48 -13.49 15.03
C ARG A 49 19.72 -12.42 14.25
N PHE A 50 19.83 -11.15 14.67
CA PHE A 50 19.25 -10.02 13.96
C PHE A 50 19.74 -9.95 12.50
N LEU A 51 21.04 -10.09 12.28
CA LEU A 51 21.62 -10.02 10.94
C LEU A 51 21.08 -11.14 10.05
N ARG A 52 21.05 -12.38 10.54
CA ARG A 52 20.53 -13.53 9.79
C ARG A 52 19.07 -13.36 9.43
N TRP A 53 18.25 -12.85 10.35
CA TRP A 53 16.86 -12.51 10.07
C TRP A 53 16.72 -11.48 8.94
N ARG A 54 17.52 -10.40 8.95
CA ARG A 54 17.53 -9.41 7.86
C ARG A 54 18.03 -9.99 6.54
N VAL A 55 19.01 -10.89 6.56
CA VAL A 55 19.52 -11.58 5.36
C VAL A 55 18.43 -12.50 4.79
N GLN A 56 17.75 -13.29 5.64
CA GLN A 56 16.63 -14.13 5.21
C GLN A 56 15.56 -13.30 4.48
N LEU A 57 15.17 -12.14 5.03
CA LEU A 57 14.22 -11.25 4.38
C LEU A 57 14.70 -10.83 2.98
N MET A 58 15.96 -10.42 2.87
CA MET A 58 16.53 -9.99 1.59
C MET A 58 16.56 -11.12 0.57
N GLU A 59 17.00 -12.32 0.94
CA GLU A 59 17.01 -13.50 0.05
C GLU A 59 15.60 -13.84 -0.44
N ARG A 60 14.61 -13.87 0.48
CA ARG A 60 13.20 -14.10 0.13
C ARG A 60 12.65 -13.04 -0.82
N ALA A 61 13.03 -11.77 -0.62
CA ALA A 61 12.59 -10.66 -1.48
C ALA A 61 13.26 -10.71 -2.87
N ILE A 62 14.56 -10.99 -2.93
CA ILE A 62 15.32 -11.12 -4.18
C ILE A 62 14.77 -12.26 -5.04
N LYS A 63 14.31 -13.36 -4.44
CA LYS A 63 13.63 -14.44 -5.18
C LYS A 63 12.33 -14.03 -5.87
N ARG A 64 11.70 -12.94 -5.44
CA ARG A 64 10.53 -12.36 -6.12
C ARG A 64 10.91 -11.56 -7.36
N LEU A 65 12.19 -11.19 -7.51
CA LEU A 65 12.67 -10.61 -8.75
C LEU A 65 12.62 -11.67 -9.85
N GLN A 66 12.29 -11.23 -11.06
CA GLN A 66 12.26 -12.08 -12.26
C GLN A 66 13.36 -11.64 -13.23
N PRO A 67 14.65 -11.70 -12.85
CA PRO A 67 15.75 -11.13 -13.63
C PRO A 67 15.90 -11.78 -15.03
N TRP A 68 15.35 -12.98 -15.23
CA TRP A 68 15.32 -13.65 -16.53
C TRP A 68 14.31 -13.05 -17.52
N LYS A 69 13.35 -12.25 -17.07
CA LYS A 69 12.31 -11.66 -17.91
C LYS A 69 12.74 -10.25 -18.33
N GLN A 70 12.88 -10.03 -19.64
CA GLN A 70 13.29 -8.74 -20.20
C GLN A 70 12.42 -7.59 -19.68
N GLY A 71 13.07 -6.51 -19.23
CA GLY A 71 12.40 -5.33 -18.68
C GLY A 71 11.87 -5.49 -17.25
N SER A 72 12.15 -6.62 -16.59
CA SER A 72 11.79 -6.80 -15.18
C SER A 72 12.74 -6.03 -14.28
N PRO A 73 12.27 -5.56 -13.11
CA PRO A 73 13.11 -4.83 -12.20
C PRO A 73 14.18 -5.72 -11.57
N GLU A 74 15.34 -5.12 -11.33
CA GLU A 74 16.49 -5.73 -10.67
C GLU A 74 16.63 -5.26 -9.21
N THR A 75 15.68 -4.44 -8.73
CA THR A 75 15.73 -3.81 -7.43
C THR A 75 14.43 -3.96 -6.65
N LEU A 76 14.52 -3.84 -5.33
CA LEU A 76 13.39 -3.91 -4.41
C LEU A 76 12.87 -2.52 -4.05
N MET A 77 11.57 -2.41 -3.78
CA MET A 77 10.95 -1.27 -3.11
C MET A 77 10.86 -1.55 -1.62
N GLN A 78 11.45 -0.70 -0.79
CA GLN A 78 11.40 -0.87 0.66
C GLN A 78 10.56 0.24 1.31
N ILE A 79 9.70 -0.14 2.25
CA ILE A 79 8.94 0.79 3.10
C ILE A 79 9.29 0.46 4.54
N HIS A 80 9.84 1.42 5.27
CA HIS A 80 10.24 1.26 6.66
C HIS A 80 9.35 2.13 7.53
N ASP A 81 8.49 1.50 8.32
CA ASP A 81 7.57 2.16 9.24
C ASP A 81 8.14 2.22 10.66
N TYR A 82 8.30 3.44 11.15
CA TYR A 82 8.83 3.77 12.47
C TYR A 82 7.76 4.26 13.45
N LYS A 83 6.49 4.14 13.09
CA LYS A 83 5.39 4.46 14.00
C LYS A 83 5.59 3.71 15.32
N ASP A 84 5.37 4.40 16.43
CA ASP A 84 5.51 3.89 17.80
C ASP A 84 6.93 3.42 18.20
N CYS A 85 7.94 3.62 17.35
CA CYS A 85 9.31 3.20 17.65
C CYS A 85 10.02 4.22 18.56
N VAL A 86 9.87 4.07 19.88
CA VAL A 86 10.36 5.05 20.88
C VAL A 86 11.83 4.88 21.31
N VAL A 87 12.44 3.77 20.92
CA VAL A 87 13.75 3.27 21.41
C VAL A 87 14.92 3.49 20.45
N ILE A 88 14.64 3.78 19.17
CA ILE A 88 15.68 4.04 18.17
C ILE A 88 16.62 5.14 18.66
N GLY A 89 17.92 5.00 18.40
CA GLY A 89 18.98 5.94 18.80
C GLY A 89 19.16 6.19 20.31
N LYS A 90 18.39 5.55 21.19
CA LYS A 90 18.60 5.58 22.64
C LYS A 90 19.36 4.36 23.13
N ASP A 91 19.16 3.21 22.48
CA ASP A 91 19.87 1.96 22.78
C ASP A 91 21.04 1.73 21.83
N LYS A 92 22.23 1.48 22.39
CA LYS A 92 23.45 1.26 21.60
C LYS A 92 23.37 -0.02 20.76
N ARG A 93 22.66 -1.05 21.22
CA ARG A 93 22.51 -2.33 20.52
C ARG A 93 21.87 -2.15 19.16
N ILE A 94 20.85 -1.29 19.07
CA ILE A 94 20.22 -0.92 17.79
C ILE A 94 21.24 -0.31 16.85
N SER A 95 22.05 0.64 17.34
CA SER A 95 23.06 1.30 16.49
C SER A 95 24.17 0.35 16.03
N GLU A 96 24.55 -0.62 16.85
CA GLU A 96 25.54 -1.65 16.52
C GLU A 96 24.98 -2.65 15.51
N ALA A 97 23.77 -3.15 15.74
CA ALA A 97 23.06 -4.03 14.82
C ALA A 97 22.84 -3.37 13.44
N VAL A 98 22.44 -2.10 13.42
CA VAL A 98 22.30 -1.32 12.17
C VAL A 98 23.63 -1.15 11.45
N LYS A 99 24.74 -0.92 12.17
CA LYS A 99 26.08 -0.83 11.55
C LYS A 99 26.48 -2.15 10.90
N VAL A 100 26.33 -3.27 11.62
CA VAL A 100 26.65 -4.62 11.12
C VAL A 100 25.79 -4.96 9.91
N PHE A 101 24.47 -4.70 10.00
CA PHE A 101 23.55 -4.86 8.88
C PHE A 101 23.96 -4.01 7.68
N THR A 102 24.26 -2.72 7.88
CA THR A 102 24.65 -1.81 6.79
C THR A 102 25.93 -2.28 6.08
N ALA A 103 26.92 -2.75 6.85
CA ALA A 103 28.16 -3.30 6.30
C ALA A 103 27.88 -4.57 5.47
N CYS A 104 27.12 -5.52 6.03
CA CYS A 104 26.75 -6.75 5.31
C CYS A 104 25.99 -6.44 4.02
N MET A 105 25.05 -5.50 4.08
CA MET A 105 24.23 -5.12 2.92
C MET A 105 25.04 -4.43 1.84
N SER A 106 25.99 -3.58 2.21
CA SER A 106 26.87 -2.89 1.27
C SER A 106 27.83 -3.87 0.58
N ASN A 107 28.30 -4.89 1.29
CA ASN A 107 29.25 -5.86 0.77
C ASN A 107 28.60 -6.96 -0.08
N ASN A 108 27.37 -7.36 0.24
CA ASN A 108 26.70 -8.52 -0.37
C ASN A 108 25.52 -8.16 -1.28
N TYR A 109 24.87 -7.01 -1.09
CA TYR A 109 23.67 -6.60 -1.86
C TYR A 109 23.72 -5.14 -2.37
N PRO A 110 24.83 -4.66 -2.97
CA PRO A 110 25.05 -3.24 -3.26
C PRO A 110 24.06 -2.64 -4.28
N GLU A 111 23.59 -3.42 -5.25
CA GLU A 111 22.76 -2.91 -6.35
C GLU A 111 21.28 -3.29 -6.25
N MET A 112 20.93 -4.27 -5.42
CA MET A 112 19.56 -4.81 -5.31
C MET A 112 18.63 -3.98 -4.41
N LYS A 113 19.19 -3.13 -3.55
CA LYS A 113 18.42 -2.15 -2.77
C LYS A 113 18.05 -0.99 -3.70
N GLY A 114 16.81 -1.01 -4.17
CA GLY A 114 16.22 0.08 -4.94
C GLY A 114 15.89 1.25 -4.04
N GLN A 115 14.70 1.81 -4.18
CA GLN A 115 14.23 2.93 -3.37
C GLN A 115 13.81 2.45 -1.96
N THR A 116 14.09 3.26 -0.94
CA THR A 116 13.61 3.04 0.43
C THR A 116 12.85 4.26 0.90
N VAL A 117 11.59 4.08 1.28
CA VAL A 117 10.73 5.11 1.83
C VAL A 117 10.60 4.91 3.34
N PHE A 118 11.08 5.87 4.11
CA PHE A 118 11.00 5.89 5.56
C PHE A 118 9.75 6.68 5.94
N ILE A 119 8.86 6.07 6.71
CA ILE A 119 7.58 6.66 7.11
C ILE A 119 7.44 6.69 8.62
N ASN A 120 6.68 7.67 9.13
CA ASN A 120 6.57 7.94 10.57
C ASN A 120 7.93 8.14 11.23
N PHE A 121 8.93 8.57 10.44
CA PHE A 121 10.30 8.68 10.90
C PHE A 121 10.39 9.84 11.90
N PRO A 122 10.76 9.61 13.18
CA PRO A 122 10.70 10.68 14.16
C PRO A 122 11.76 11.76 13.85
N TRP A 123 11.34 13.02 13.86
CA TRP A 123 12.18 14.17 13.45
C TRP A 123 13.48 14.31 14.25
N ILE A 124 13.51 13.83 15.49
CA ILE A 124 14.70 13.80 16.38
C ILE A 124 15.84 12.92 15.79
N PHE A 125 15.52 11.98 14.88
CA PHE A 125 16.49 11.09 14.24
C PHE A 125 17.15 11.64 12.99
N GLY A 126 16.80 12.84 12.52
CA GLY A 126 17.57 13.52 11.47
C GLY A 126 19.06 13.65 11.83
N ALA A 127 19.38 13.82 13.11
CA ALA A 127 20.76 13.82 13.62
C ALA A 127 21.43 12.43 13.61
N LEU A 128 20.68 11.36 13.92
CA LEU A 128 21.19 9.97 13.88
C LEU A 128 21.44 9.53 12.44
N PHE A 129 20.51 9.87 11.52
CA PHE A 129 20.72 9.64 10.10
C PHE A 129 21.91 10.46 9.59
N ALA A 130 22.07 11.73 9.98
CA ALA A 130 23.24 12.52 9.62
C ALA A 130 24.56 11.89 10.12
N ALA A 131 24.56 11.26 11.31
CA ALA A 131 25.71 10.54 11.84
C ALA A 131 25.99 9.20 11.12
N LEU A 132 24.95 8.45 10.77
CA LEU A 132 25.08 7.18 10.02
C LEU A 132 25.34 7.40 8.53
N ALA A 133 24.90 8.53 7.97
CA ALA A 133 25.08 8.93 6.58
C ALA A 133 26.57 9.04 6.20
N VAL A 134 27.47 9.24 7.15
CA VAL A 134 28.92 9.21 6.90
C VAL A 134 29.38 7.82 6.43
N PHE A 135 28.69 6.76 6.87
CA PHE A 135 29.00 5.36 6.55
C PHE A 135 28.13 4.78 5.42
N ILE A 136 27.16 5.56 4.91
CA ILE A 136 26.27 5.16 3.83
C ILE A 136 26.80 5.76 2.52
N PRO A 137 27.08 4.95 1.48
CA PRO A 137 27.51 5.47 0.18
C PRO A 137 26.50 6.47 -0.41
N ASP A 138 26.96 7.52 -1.10
CA ASP A 138 26.06 8.56 -1.64
C ASP A 138 25.04 8.02 -2.64
N LYS A 139 25.40 6.97 -3.39
CA LYS A 139 24.47 6.23 -4.28
C LYS A 139 23.29 5.57 -3.54
N THR A 140 23.44 5.29 -2.25
CA THR A 140 22.39 4.72 -1.40
C THR A 140 21.52 5.83 -0.81
N LYS A 141 22.11 6.98 -0.47
CA LYS A 141 21.36 8.15 0.04
C LYS A 141 20.37 8.71 -0.98
N SER A 142 20.74 8.76 -2.26
CA SER A 142 19.86 9.26 -3.33
C SER A 142 18.61 8.39 -3.54
N LYS A 143 18.61 7.15 -3.02
CA LYS A 143 17.49 6.21 -3.09
C LYS A 143 16.55 6.32 -1.88
N PHE A 144 16.87 7.16 -0.89
CA PHE A 144 16.08 7.30 0.33
C PHE A 144 15.10 8.46 0.22
N VAL A 145 13.85 8.18 0.55
CA VAL A 145 12.78 9.17 0.67
C VAL A 145 12.32 9.17 2.12
N MET A 146 12.37 10.32 2.77
CA MET A 146 11.91 10.47 4.14
C MET A 146 10.58 11.18 4.16
N LEU A 147 9.54 10.47 4.58
CA LEU A 147 8.24 11.04 4.87
C LEU A 147 8.12 11.22 6.38
N GLY A 148 7.52 12.35 6.79
CA GLY A 148 7.28 12.65 8.20
C GLY A 148 6.22 11.73 8.83
N PRO A 149 5.54 12.18 9.90
CA PRO A 149 4.34 11.50 10.40
C PRO A 149 3.37 11.26 9.24
N THR A 150 3.04 9.99 9.01
CA THR A 150 2.15 9.60 7.93
C THR A 150 0.73 9.92 8.32
N ASP A 151 0.11 10.77 7.53
CA ASP A 151 -1.33 11.00 7.56
C ASP A 151 -1.93 10.29 6.35
N PRO A 152 -2.74 9.23 6.57
CA PRO A 152 -3.34 8.49 5.47
C PRO A 152 -4.16 9.37 4.53
N SER A 153 -4.71 10.49 5.00
CA SER A 153 -5.46 11.44 4.18
C SER A 153 -4.62 12.18 3.15
N ARG A 154 -3.29 12.19 3.28
CA ARG A 154 -2.37 12.82 2.33
C ARG A 154 -2.03 11.92 1.14
N GLY A 155 -2.13 10.60 1.31
CA GLY A 155 -1.86 9.62 0.24
C GLY A 155 -0.42 9.62 -0.29
N GLU A 156 0.57 10.07 0.48
CA GLU A 156 1.95 10.28 0.02
C GLU A 156 2.62 8.98 -0.49
N LEU A 157 2.21 7.82 0.02
CA LEU A 157 2.74 6.53 -0.43
C LEU A 157 2.14 6.05 -1.77
N LEU A 158 1.05 6.65 -2.23
CA LEU A 158 0.44 6.33 -3.53
C LEU A 158 1.27 6.84 -4.71
N ASP A 159 2.26 7.70 -4.47
CA ASP A 159 3.24 8.10 -5.48
C ASP A 159 4.28 7.01 -5.76
N PHE A 160 4.30 5.96 -4.94
CA PHE A 160 5.25 4.84 -5.05
C PHE A 160 4.55 3.49 -5.21
N VAL A 161 3.43 3.26 -4.52
CA VAL A 161 2.75 1.95 -4.44
C VAL A 161 1.34 2.02 -5.00
N PRO A 162 0.91 1.06 -5.85
CA PRO A 162 -0.46 0.96 -6.30
C PRO A 162 -1.44 0.85 -5.12
N PRO A 163 -2.63 1.47 -5.19
CA PRO A 163 -3.52 1.51 -4.03
C PRO A 163 -3.96 0.14 -3.50
N HIS A 164 -4.13 -0.86 -4.37
CA HIS A 164 -4.50 -2.23 -3.97
C HIS A 164 -3.38 -3.00 -3.25
N TYR A 165 -2.12 -2.57 -3.37
CA TYR A 165 -1.00 -3.13 -2.62
C TYR A 165 -0.64 -2.29 -1.39
N LEU A 166 -1.25 -1.13 -1.17
CA LEU A 166 -0.93 -0.27 -0.05
C LEU A 166 -1.93 -0.49 1.12
N PRO A 167 -1.47 -0.81 2.35
CA PRO A 167 -2.35 -0.94 3.51
C PRO A 167 -3.23 0.28 3.78
N GLN A 168 -4.42 0.04 4.33
CA GLN A 168 -5.37 1.09 4.67
C GLN A 168 -4.81 2.05 5.73
N ARG A 169 -3.98 1.61 6.68
CA ARG A 169 -3.29 2.53 7.60
C ARG A 169 -2.31 3.50 6.93
N TYR A 170 -2.01 3.32 5.64
CA TYR A 170 -1.08 4.15 4.87
C TYR A 170 -1.71 4.90 3.70
N GLY A 171 -3.03 4.85 3.55
CA GLY A 171 -3.75 5.58 2.49
C GLY A 171 -4.20 4.71 1.30
N GLY A 172 -3.93 3.40 1.30
CA GLY A 172 -4.36 2.50 0.23
C GLY A 172 -5.67 1.76 0.52
N LEU A 173 -5.88 0.64 -0.19
CA LEU A 173 -7.08 -0.20 -0.13
C LEU A 173 -6.83 -1.57 0.50
N LEU A 174 -5.57 -2.02 0.58
CA LEU A 174 -5.24 -3.32 1.15
C LEU A 174 -5.65 -3.35 2.63
N ALA A 175 -6.45 -4.35 3.01
CA ALA A 175 -6.86 -4.52 4.39
C ALA A 175 -5.64 -4.58 5.33
N ASP A 176 -5.74 -3.94 6.49
CA ASP A 176 -4.64 -3.92 7.47
C ASP A 176 -4.41 -5.29 8.12
N ASP A 177 -5.44 -6.14 8.15
CA ASP A 177 -5.35 -7.52 8.62
C ASP A 177 -4.63 -8.40 7.59
N ARG A 178 -3.59 -9.09 8.05
CA ARG A 178 -2.75 -9.99 7.27
C ARG A 178 -3.53 -11.16 6.68
N ALA A 179 -4.46 -11.76 7.41
CA ALA A 179 -5.25 -12.88 6.89
C ALA A 179 -6.15 -12.41 5.74
N ALA A 180 -6.73 -11.21 5.88
CA ALA A 180 -7.51 -10.56 4.84
C ALA A 180 -6.65 -10.14 3.63
N ALA A 181 -5.42 -9.65 3.86
CA ALA A 181 -4.50 -9.25 2.80
C ALA A 181 -3.94 -10.46 2.02
N GLU A 182 -3.65 -11.58 2.69
CA GLU A 182 -3.22 -12.83 2.05
C GLU A 182 -4.38 -13.51 1.31
N ALA A 183 -5.61 -13.45 1.83
CA ALA A 183 -6.82 -13.88 1.11
C ALA A 183 -7.17 -12.98 -0.08
N ALA A 184 -6.82 -11.69 0.00
CA ALA A 184 -6.95 -10.71 -1.08
C ALA A 184 -5.75 -10.70 -2.05
N ALA A 185 -4.82 -11.67 -1.95
CA ALA A 185 -3.85 -11.97 -3.01
C ALA A 185 -4.60 -12.62 -4.20
N GLY A 186 -5.44 -11.79 -4.82
CA GLY A 186 -6.45 -12.09 -5.82
C GLY A 186 -7.15 -10.77 -6.18
N GLU A 187 -6.69 -10.18 -7.28
CA GLU A 187 -7.54 -9.49 -8.27
C GLU A 187 -8.42 -8.29 -7.86
N LEU A 188 -7.93 -7.33 -7.06
CA LEU A 188 -8.39 -5.94 -7.23
C LEU A 188 -7.79 -5.34 -8.53
N VAL A 189 -8.33 -5.73 -9.68
CA VAL A 189 -7.80 -5.44 -11.04
C VAL A 189 -7.94 -3.97 -11.44
N ALA A 190 -8.81 -3.18 -10.78
CA ALA A 190 -9.10 -1.80 -11.16
C ALA A 190 -8.93 -0.78 -10.02
N ALA A 191 -7.86 -0.87 -9.23
CA ALA A 191 -7.60 0.14 -8.20
C ALA A 191 -6.93 1.40 -8.77
N GLU A 192 -7.66 2.51 -8.76
CA GLU A 192 -7.29 3.80 -9.34
C GLU A 192 -7.23 4.92 -8.31
N ARG A 193 -6.36 5.91 -8.58
CA ARG A 193 -6.35 7.21 -7.89
C ARG A 193 -7.07 8.24 -8.77
N ILE A 194 -8.17 8.78 -8.26
CA ILE A 194 -9.00 9.78 -8.94
C ILE A 194 -8.75 11.14 -8.29
N VAL A 195 -8.24 12.11 -9.05
CA VAL A 195 -8.04 13.49 -8.58
C VAL A 195 -9.19 14.34 -9.07
N MET A 196 -10.03 14.81 -8.15
CA MET A 196 -11.22 15.60 -8.44
C MET A 196 -10.95 17.09 -8.23
N GLY A 197 -11.28 17.90 -9.23
CA GLY A 197 -11.31 19.35 -9.10
C GLY A 197 -12.42 19.83 -8.17
N ALA A 198 -12.35 21.09 -7.72
CA ALA A 198 -13.47 21.70 -6.99
C ALA A 198 -14.70 21.77 -7.91
N ARG A 199 -15.88 21.45 -7.37
CA ARG A 199 -17.15 21.44 -8.10
C ARG A 199 -17.17 20.54 -9.35
N SER A 200 -16.55 19.37 -9.25
CA SER A 200 -16.49 18.38 -10.33
C SER A 200 -17.23 17.10 -9.97
N CYS A 201 -17.56 16.31 -11.00
CA CYS A 201 -18.17 14.99 -10.88
C CYS A 201 -17.40 14.03 -11.80
N GLU A 202 -17.03 12.87 -11.29
CA GLU A 202 -16.31 11.82 -12.01
C GLU A 202 -17.13 10.53 -11.99
N THR A 203 -17.06 9.73 -13.07
CA THR A 203 -17.79 8.47 -13.17
C THR A 203 -16.84 7.32 -13.55
N ARG A 204 -17.04 6.15 -12.95
CA ARG A 204 -16.35 4.90 -13.30
C ARG A 204 -17.37 3.80 -13.50
N THR A 205 -17.09 2.88 -14.41
CA THR A 205 -18.00 1.80 -14.79
C THR A 205 -17.31 0.45 -14.65
N VAL A 206 -18.06 -0.56 -14.23
CA VAL A 206 -17.60 -1.95 -14.15
C VAL A 206 -18.66 -2.83 -14.81
N ASP A 207 -18.27 -3.59 -15.83
CA ASP A 207 -19.15 -4.53 -16.50
C ASP A 207 -19.23 -5.85 -15.74
N VAL A 208 -20.45 -6.38 -15.61
CA VAL A 208 -20.75 -7.54 -14.75
C VAL A 208 -21.61 -8.53 -15.51
N PRO A 209 -21.25 -9.83 -15.55
CA PRO A 209 -22.10 -10.85 -16.15
C PRO A 209 -23.40 -11.05 -15.37
N ALA A 210 -24.39 -11.67 -16.01
CA ALA A 210 -25.65 -11.96 -15.34
C ALA A 210 -25.47 -12.95 -14.19
N GLY A 211 -25.97 -12.59 -13.00
CA GLY A 211 -25.77 -13.34 -11.77
C GLY A 211 -24.40 -13.10 -11.12
N GLY A 212 -23.61 -12.14 -11.62
CA GLY A 212 -22.30 -11.80 -11.08
C GLY A 212 -22.35 -10.96 -9.81
N LEU A 213 -21.20 -10.80 -9.16
CA LEU A 213 -21.02 -10.05 -7.92
C LEU A 213 -19.95 -8.97 -8.14
N VAL A 214 -20.24 -7.72 -7.78
CA VAL A 214 -19.22 -6.67 -7.73
C VAL A 214 -18.74 -6.46 -6.32
N ARG A 215 -17.45 -6.63 -6.09
CA ARG A 215 -16.77 -6.21 -4.86
C ARG A 215 -16.09 -4.88 -5.11
N PHE A 216 -16.26 -3.92 -4.21
CA PHE A 216 -15.57 -2.64 -4.35
C PHE A 216 -15.12 -2.05 -3.00
N VAL A 217 -14.06 -1.24 -3.09
CA VAL A 217 -13.52 -0.46 -1.98
C VAL A 217 -13.37 0.99 -2.44
N ILE A 218 -13.97 1.92 -1.70
CA ILE A 218 -13.82 3.37 -1.92
C ILE A 218 -13.18 3.98 -0.68
N ARG A 219 -12.18 4.81 -0.91
CA ARG A 219 -11.53 5.62 0.11
C ARG A 219 -11.41 7.06 -0.33
N VAL A 220 -11.68 7.97 0.59
CA VAL A 220 -11.50 9.41 0.34
C VAL A 220 -10.31 9.93 1.12
N LEU A 221 -9.37 10.55 0.41
CA LEU A 221 -8.14 11.15 0.94
C LEU A 221 -8.31 12.67 1.06
N ALA A 222 -9.33 13.07 1.83
CA ALA A 222 -9.61 14.47 2.19
C ALA A 222 -10.72 14.54 3.26
N HIS A 223 -10.64 15.50 4.18
CA HIS A 223 -11.73 15.80 5.12
C HIS A 223 -12.91 16.47 4.40
N GLY A 224 -14.15 16.06 4.70
CA GLY A 224 -15.37 16.76 4.26
C GLY A 224 -15.83 16.47 2.82
N VAL A 225 -15.79 15.22 2.37
CA VAL A 225 -16.32 14.79 1.06
C VAL A 225 -17.52 13.88 1.25
N LYS A 226 -18.43 13.94 0.29
CA LYS A 226 -19.58 13.06 0.15
C LYS A 226 -19.44 12.37 -1.21
N VAL A 227 -19.12 11.09 -1.22
CA VAL A 227 -19.14 10.28 -2.44
C VAL A 227 -20.46 9.52 -2.48
N THR A 228 -21.14 9.49 -3.64
CA THR A 228 -22.42 8.82 -3.85
C THR A 228 -22.32 7.81 -4.99
N TYR A 229 -22.24 6.52 -4.69
CA TYR A 229 -22.28 5.49 -5.73
C TYR A 229 -23.73 5.05 -6.02
N THR A 230 -23.97 4.56 -7.24
CA THR A 230 -25.26 4.01 -7.68
C THR A 230 -25.02 2.69 -8.40
N ALA A 231 -25.26 1.56 -7.74
CA ALA A 231 -25.08 0.25 -8.36
C ALA A 231 -26.37 -0.21 -9.05
N ASN A 232 -26.71 0.41 -10.18
CA ASN A 232 -27.80 -0.04 -11.04
C ASN A 232 -27.23 -0.92 -12.15
N GLY A 233 -27.88 -2.03 -12.49
CA GLY A 233 -27.62 -2.74 -13.75
C GLY A 233 -28.26 -1.97 -14.89
N GLU A 234 -27.53 -1.04 -15.51
CA GLU A 234 -27.98 -0.34 -16.71
C GLU A 234 -27.19 -0.87 -17.92
N THR A 235 -27.91 -1.27 -18.96
CA THR A 235 -27.32 -1.64 -20.25
C THR A 235 -26.97 -0.36 -21.01
N TYR A 236 -25.69 -0.07 -21.19
CA TYR A 236 -25.22 1.01 -22.05
C TYR A 236 -25.03 0.51 -23.48
N ASP A 237 -25.55 1.24 -24.48
CA ASP A 237 -25.03 1.08 -25.84
C ASP A 237 -23.65 1.72 -25.89
N GLY A 238 -22.65 0.99 -26.38
CA GLY A 238 -21.24 1.41 -26.36
C GLY A 238 -20.91 2.60 -27.28
N SER A 239 -21.89 3.40 -27.71
CA SER A 239 -21.69 4.46 -28.72
C SER A 239 -21.96 5.88 -28.23
N SER A 240 -22.75 6.06 -27.17
CA SER A 240 -23.25 7.39 -26.78
C SER A 240 -22.92 7.81 -25.35
N GLY A 241 -22.60 6.88 -24.45
CA GLY A 241 -22.37 7.19 -23.03
C GLY A 241 -23.63 7.68 -22.30
N GLU A 242 -24.82 7.59 -22.92
CA GLU A 242 -26.10 7.92 -22.29
C GLU A 242 -26.80 6.64 -21.81
N PRO A 243 -27.41 6.65 -20.60
CA PRO A 243 -28.12 5.50 -20.06
C PRO A 243 -29.40 5.22 -20.85
N VAL A 244 -29.52 3.99 -21.39
CA VAL A 244 -30.71 3.54 -22.12
C VAL A 244 -31.74 2.94 -21.14
N GLY A 245 -32.25 3.78 -20.23
CA GLY A 245 -33.40 3.50 -19.37
C GLY A 245 -33.18 2.50 -18.22
N ALA A 246 -33.78 2.81 -17.07
CA ALA A 246 -33.81 1.93 -15.91
C ALA A 246 -34.65 0.68 -16.20
N THR A 247 -34.12 -0.52 -15.94
CA THR A 247 -34.93 -1.74 -15.93
C THR A 247 -35.37 -2.08 -14.50
N GLU A 248 -36.68 -2.25 -14.32
CA GLU A 248 -37.24 -2.83 -13.11
C GLU A 248 -36.65 -4.25 -12.87
N GLY A 249 -36.08 -4.44 -11.69
CA GLY A 249 -35.59 -5.74 -11.20
C GLY A 249 -34.07 -5.97 -11.23
N ALA A 250 -33.25 -4.93 -11.35
CA ALA A 250 -31.86 -4.97 -10.86
C ALA A 250 -31.85 -4.76 -9.34
N ALA A 251 -30.84 -5.29 -8.65
CA ALA A 251 -30.74 -5.39 -7.18
C ALA A 251 -31.28 -4.18 -6.41
N ASP A 252 -31.88 -4.44 -5.23
CA ASP A 252 -32.47 -3.41 -4.35
C ASP A 252 -31.70 -2.10 -4.44
N ALA A 253 -32.33 -1.09 -5.07
CA ALA A 253 -31.74 0.21 -5.29
C ALA A 253 -31.43 0.85 -3.93
N GLU A 254 -30.24 0.60 -3.38
CA GLU A 254 -29.70 1.45 -2.33
C GLU A 254 -29.53 2.83 -2.96
N GLY A 255 -30.50 3.72 -2.72
CA GLY A 255 -30.39 5.12 -3.11
C GLY A 255 -29.04 5.69 -2.66
N ALA A 256 -28.52 6.65 -3.44
CA ALA A 256 -27.21 7.29 -3.28
C ALA A 256 -26.60 7.18 -1.87
N CYS A 257 -25.72 6.20 -1.67
CA CYS A 257 -25.07 5.98 -0.38
C CYS A 257 -23.94 6.99 -0.18
N MET A 258 -24.02 7.79 0.88
CA MET A 258 -23.08 8.86 1.17
C MET A 258 -21.92 8.36 2.02
N ILE A 259 -20.69 8.49 1.51
CA ILE A 259 -19.48 8.20 2.28
C ILE A 259 -18.93 9.50 2.86
N SER A 260 -18.84 9.60 4.20
CA SER A 260 -18.18 10.72 4.86
C SER A 260 -16.69 10.42 5.06
N ALA A 261 -15.86 11.46 5.02
CA ALA A 261 -14.42 11.36 5.29
C ALA A 261 -14.09 10.76 6.67
N GLU A 262 -15.02 10.83 7.63
CA GLU A 262 -14.88 10.28 8.98
C GLU A 262 -15.00 8.75 9.01
N SER A 263 -15.65 8.14 8.00
CA SER A 263 -15.75 6.69 7.84
C SER A 263 -14.55 6.08 7.10
N GLY A 264 -13.69 6.90 6.50
CA GLY A 264 -12.33 6.57 6.04
C GLY A 264 -12.18 5.59 4.88
N VAL A 265 -12.98 4.52 4.83
CA VAL A 265 -13.00 3.45 3.82
C VAL A 265 -14.40 2.81 3.81
N VAL A 266 -14.95 2.54 2.63
CA VAL A 266 -16.16 1.72 2.47
C VAL A 266 -15.81 0.53 1.60
N GLN A 267 -16.12 -0.66 2.12
CA GLN A 267 -16.00 -1.92 1.42
C GLN A 267 -17.37 -2.60 1.40
N ARG A 268 -17.86 -2.93 0.21
CA ARG A 268 -19.19 -3.54 0.00
C ARG A 268 -19.17 -4.52 -1.17
N GLU A 269 -20.20 -5.35 -1.21
CA GLU A 269 -20.50 -6.24 -2.33
C GLU A 269 -21.90 -5.95 -2.86
N VAL A 270 -22.09 -6.00 -4.17
CA VAL A 270 -23.39 -5.83 -4.83
C VAL A 270 -23.60 -6.96 -5.84
N ALA A 271 -24.67 -7.73 -5.66
CA ALA A 271 -25.07 -8.77 -6.60
C ALA A 271 -25.80 -8.15 -7.80
N VAL A 272 -25.48 -8.60 -9.02
CA VAL A 272 -26.05 -8.10 -10.27
C VAL A 272 -26.89 -9.21 -10.92
N ALA A 273 -28.19 -9.20 -10.63
CA ALA A 273 -29.11 -10.27 -11.03
C ALA A 273 -29.28 -10.41 -12.55
N LYS A 274 -29.34 -9.30 -13.27
CA LYS A 274 -29.34 -9.23 -14.74
C LYS A 274 -28.04 -8.52 -15.12
N GLY A 275 -27.19 -9.17 -15.93
CA GLY A 275 -25.87 -8.63 -16.28
C GLY A 275 -25.97 -7.22 -16.86
N GLY A 276 -24.95 -6.40 -16.66
CA GLY A 276 -24.96 -4.98 -17.02
C GLY A 276 -23.76 -4.24 -16.47
N THR A 277 -23.84 -2.91 -16.51
CA THR A 277 -22.74 -2.03 -16.09
C THR A 277 -23.10 -1.37 -14.76
N VAL A 278 -22.23 -1.49 -13.76
CA VAL A 278 -22.34 -0.81 -12.46
C VAL A 278 -21.63 0.54 -12.54
N VAL A 279 -22.30 1.63 -12.14
CA VAL A 279 -21.82 3.01 -12.28
C VAL A 279 -21.46 3.65 -10.93
N PHE A 280 -20.19 3.97 -10.73
CA PHE A 280 -19.69 4.67 -9.54
C PHE A 280 -19.52 6.15 -9.84
N THR A 281 -20.32 6.98 -9.17
CA THR A 281 -20.27 8.45 -9.32
C THR A 281 -19.58 9.10 -8.11
N PHE A 282 -18.60 9.95 -8.36
CA PHE A 282 -17.86 10.68 -7.33
C PHE A 282 -18.17 12.17 -7.47
N ASP A 283 -18.96 12.72 -6.55
CA ASP A 283 -19.42 14.13 -6.62
C ASP A 283 -18.66 15.03 -5.63
N ASN A 284 -17.93 16.02 -6.15
CA ASN A 284 -17.24 17.06 -5.39
C ASN A 284 -17.88 18.45 -5.56
N SER A 285 -19.16 18.53 -5.94
CA SER A 285 -19.94 19.76 -6.12
C SER A 285 -20.01 20.65 -4.87
N PHE A 286 -19.84 20.06 -3.69
CA PHE A 286 -19.98 20.75 -2.40
C PHE A 286 -18.70 21.46 -1.91
N SER A 287 -17.54 21.29 -2.57
CA SER A 287 -16.29 21.92 -2.15
C SER A 287 -16.22 23.39 -2.57
N LEU A 288 -16.07 24.30 -1.59
CA LEU A 288 -15.97 25.73 -1.83
C LEU A 288 -14.53 26.21 -2.14
N PHE A 289 -13.51 25.41 -1.82
CA PHE A 289 -12.10 25.79 -1.96
C PHE A 289 -11.41 25.06 -3.14
N THR A 290 -10.34 25.68 -3.67
CA THR A 290 -9.54 25.22 -4.84
C THR A 290 -8.68 23.98 -4.59
N VAL A 291 -8.68 23.41 -3.39
CA VAL A 291 -7.90 22.21 -3.10
C VAL A 291 -8.59 21.02 -3.76
N GLY A 292 -7.98 20.48 -4.81
CA GLY A 292 -8.40 19.24 -5.44
C GLY A 292 -8.43 18.09 -4.42
N LYS A 293 -9.35 17.15 -4.58
CA LYS A 293 -9.55 16.04 -3.65
C LYS A 293 -9.13 14.73 -4.29
N THR A 294 -8.56 13.82 -3.51
CA THR A 294 -8.18 12.51 -4.03
C THR A 294 -9.14 11.45 -3.51
N VAL A 295 -9.68 10.64 -4.41
CA VAL A 295 -10.41 9.40 -4.11
C VAL A 295 -9.56 8.24 -4.59
N VAL A 296 -9.56 7.17 -3.81
CA VAL A 296 -9.00 5.88 -4.20
C VAL A 296 -10.16 4.92 -4.34
N PHE A 297 -10.27 4.30 -5.51
CA PHE A 297 -11.37 3.41 -5.86
C PHE A 297 -10.79 2.10 -6.38
N GLY A 298 -11.31 0.96 -5.95
CA GLY A 298 -11.01 -0.34 -6.55
C GLY A 298 -12.28 -1.15 -6.64
N ALA A 299 -12.47 -1.88 -7.74
CA ALA A 299 -13.57 -2.78 -7.93
C ALA A 299 -13.17 -4.02 -8.74
N GLU A 300 -13.92 -5.09 -8.54
CA GLU A 300 -13.77 -6.38 -9.23
C GLU A 300 -15.17 -6.95 -9.48
N ALA A 301 -15.39 -7.51 -10.67
CA ALA A 301 -16.57 -8.28 -11.00
C ALA A 301 -16.23 -9.78 -10.98
N CYS A 302 -16.97 -10.54 -10.16
CA CYS A 302 -16.86 -11.99 -10.01
C CYS A 302 -18.06 -12.71 -10.62
#